data_AF-A0A9X9ABT7-F1
#
_entry.id   AF-A0A9X9ABT7-F1
#
_cell.length_a   1.000
_cell.length_b   1.000
_cell.length_c   1.000
_cell.angle_alpha   90.00
_cell.angle_beta   90.00
_cell.angle_gamma   90.00
#
_symmetry.space_group_name_H-M   'P 1'
#
loop_
_entity.id
_entity.type
_entity.pdbx_description
1 polymer ?
#
loop_
_entity_poly.entity_id
_entity_poly.type
_entity_poly.pdbx_seq_one_letter_code
_entity_poly.pdbx_strand_id
1 'polypeptide(L)'
;PIVFTPDCCNNPQTVPITSEQLGRLITLLNSLISAIAAFFANPSDANRLALLNLFTQLLNLLNELAPSPEGNFLKQLIQSIINLLQSPNPNLSQLLSLLQQFYSALAPFFFSLIIDPASLQLLLNLLTQLIGATPGG
;
A
#
# COMPACT_ATOMS: atom_id res chain seq x y z
N PRO A 1 27.76 -12.69 3.26
CA PRO A 1 26.58 -12.82 4.16
C PRO A 1 26.12 -11.43 4.60
N ILE A 2 24.99 -10.97 4.07
CA ILE A 2 24.35 -9.76 4.60
C ILE A 2 23.79 -10.17 5.96
N VAL A 3 24.44 -9.72 7.03
CA VAL A 3 23.96 -9.90 8.40
C VAL A 3 22.86 -8.87 8.58
N PHE A 4 21.60 -9.34 8.62
CA PHE A 4 20.49 -8.53 9.12
C PHE A 4 20.77 -8.23 10.59
N THR A 5 21.17 -6.99 10.89
CA THR A 5 21.29 -6.56 12.29
C THR A 5 19.89 -6.45 12.90
N PRO A 6 19.68 -6.92 14.14
CA PRO A 6 18.38 -6.85 14.82
C PRO A 6 17.88 -5.42 15.06
N ASP A 7 18.74 -4.41 14.94
CA ASP A 7 18.39 -3.00 15.13
C ASP A 7 17.47 -2.41 14.05
N CYS A 8 17.27 -3.09 12.91
CA CYS A 8 16.21 -2.68 11.97
C CYS A 8 14.80 -2.94 12.53
N CYS A 9 14.69 -3.84 13.52
CA CYS A 9 13.42 -4.32 14.09
C CYS A 9 13.02 -3.60 15.38
N ASN A 10 13.79 -2.60 15.82
CA ASN A 10 13.46 -1.80 16.99
C ASN A 10 12.51 -0.64 16.63
N ASN A 11 11.61 -0.84 15.66
CA ASN A 11 10.45 0.04 15.54
C ASN A 11 9.44 -0.48 16.56
N PRO A 12 9.22 0.19 17.71
CA PRO A 12 8.18 -0.25 18.61
C PRO A 12 6.89 -0.32 17.81
N GLN A 13 6.23 -1.47 17.80
CA GLN A 13 4.88 -1.59 17.25
C GLN A 13 4.03 -0.56 18.02
N THR A 14 3.65 0.49 17.32
CA THR A 14 3.08 1.72 17.91
C THR A 14 1.69 1.99 17.40
N VAL A 15 1.31 1.37 16.28
CA VAL A 15 0.02 1.58 15.63
C VAL A 15 -0.92 0.43 16.01
N PRO A 16 -1.84 0.63 16.96
CA PRO A 16 -2.89 -0.35 17.22
C PRO A 16 -3.78 -0.49 15.98
N ILE A 17 -4.14 -1.73 15.67
CA ILE A 17 -5.09 -2.07 14.60
C ILE A 17 -6.02 -3.17 15.10
N THR A 18 -7.32 -3.04 14.85
CA THR A 18 -8.28 -4.09 15.21
C THR A 18 -8.27 -5.22 14.19
N SER A 19 -8.76 -6.41 14.56
CA SER A 19 -8.89 -7.53 13.61
C SER A 19 -9.78 -7.18 12.41
N GLU A 20 -10.80 -6.34 12.61
CA GLU A 20 -11.66 -5.85 11.52
C GLU A 20 -10.90 -4.92 10.56
N GLN A 21 -10.14 -3.97 11.10
CA GLN A 21 -9.31 -3.06 10.31
C GLN A 21 -8.22 -3.83 9.54
N LEU A 22 -7.61 -4.83 10.17
CA LEU A 22 -6.62 -5.70 9.53
C LEU A 22 -7.25 -6.52 8.40
N GLY A 23 -8.44 -7.09 8.60
CA GLY A 23 -9.18 -7.81 7.56
C GLY A 23 -9.54 -6.92 6.36
N ARG A 24 -9.94 -5.67 6.63
CA ARG A 24 -10.17 -4.65 5.59
C ARG A 24 -8.88 -4.30 4.84
N LEU A 25 -7.77 -4.12 5.55
CA LEU A 25 -6.46 -3.86 4.93
C LEU A 25 -6.08 -4.99 3.96
N ILE A 26 -6.14 -6.24 4.41
CA ILE A 26 -5.83 -7.42 3.59
C ILE A 26 -6.70 -7.49 2.34
N THR A 27 -8.01 -7.25 2.49
CA THR A 27 -8.96 -7.26 1.37
C THR A 27 -8.67 -6.16 0.35
N LEU A 28 -8.33 -4.95 0.83
CA LEU A 28 -7.94 -3.83 -0.03
C LEU A 28 -6.65 -4.09 -0.78
N LEU A 29 -5.62 -4.65 -0.12
CA LEU A 29 -4.35 -4.99 -0.77
C LEU A 29 -4.56 -6.05 -1.86
N ASN A 30 -5.35 -7.10 -1.60
CA ASN A 30 -5.71 -8.11 -2.61
C ASN A 30 -6.45 -7.50 -3.82
N SER A 31 -7.39 -6.59 -3.55
CA SER A 31 -8.14 -5.90 -4.60
C SER A 31 -7.22 -4.98 -5.42
N LEU A 32 -6.27 -4.31 -4.77
CA LEU A 32 -5.27 -3.46 -5.42
C LEU A 32 -4.37 -4.27 -6.35
N ILE A 33 -3.90 -5.45 -5.95
CA ILE A 33 -3.09 -6.34 -6.82
C ILE A 33 -3.82 -6.56 -8.17
N SER A 34 -5.09 -6.96 -8.11
CA SER A 34 -5.89 -7.22 -9.31
C SER A 34 -6.14 -5.96 -10.14
N ALA A 35 -6.48 -4.84 -9.48
CA ALA A 35 -6.82 -3.59 -10.16
C ALA A 35 -5.59 -2.92 -10.81
N ILE A 36 -4.42 -3.02 -10.17
CA ILE A 36 -3.15 -2.50 -10.71
C ILE A 36 -2.80 -3.26 -11.99
N ALA A 37 -2.82 -4.59 -11.96
CA ALA A 37 -2.57 -5.41 -13.14
C ALA A 37 -3.57 -5.09 -14.27
N ALA A 38 -4.86 -4.98 -13.96
CA ALA A 38 -5.90 -4.64 -14.94
C ALA A 38 -5.72 -3.25 -15.55
N PHE A 39 -5.35 -2.25 -14.76
CA PHE A 39 -5.11 -0.88 -15.24
C PHE A 39 -3.89 -0.80 -16.17
N PHE A 40 -2.77 -1.43 -15.82
CA PHE A 40 -1.60 -1.43 -16.69
C PHE A 40 -1.79 -2.27 -17.95
N ALA A 41 -2.60 -3.33 -17.90
CA ALA A 41 -2.99 -4.08 -19.10
C ALA A 41 -3.95 -3.30 -20.01
N ASN A 42 -4.85 -2.49 -19.42
CA ASN A 42 -5.81 -1.66 -20.14
C ASN A 42 -6.15 -0.39 -19.32
N PRO A 43 -5.56 0.78 -19.62
CA PRO A 43 -5.77 2.01 -18.84
C PRO A 43 -7.09 2.71 -19.20
N SER A 44 -8.19 1.96 -19.22
CA SER A 44 -9.55 2.49 -19.43
C SER A 44 -10.05 3.29 -18.23
N ASP A 45 -11.04 4.16 -18.43
CA ASP A 45 -11.69 4.88 -17.34
C ASP A 45 -12.24 3.96 -16.25
N ALA A 46 -12.80 2.80 -16.62
CA ALA A 46 -13.30 1.83 -15.66
C ALA A 46 -12.19 1.31 -14.74
N ASN A 47 -11.03 0.95 -15.31
CA ASN A 47 -9.89 0.46 -14.53
C ASN A 47 -9.24 1.58 -13.70
N ARG A 48 -9.17 2.79 -14.26
CA ARG A 48 -8.68 3.98 -13.54
C ARG A 48 -9.54 4.30 -12.33
N LEU A 49 -10.87 4.32 -12.50
CA LEU A 49 -11.83 4.59 -11.43
C LEU A 49 -11.82 3.47 -10.38
N ALA A 50 -11.65 2.21 -10.79
CA ALA A 50 -11.49 1.10 -9.86
C ALA A 50 -10.24 1.30 -8.96
N LEU A 51 -9.10 1.66 -9.55
CA LEU A 51 -7.89 1.99 -8.79
C LEU A 51 -8.09 3.19 -7.86
N LEU A 52 -8.66 4.28 -8.37
CA LEU A 52 -8.94 5.48 -7.60
C LEU A 52 -9.79 5.13 -6.37
N ASN A 53 -10.87 4.38 -6.56
CA ASN A 53 -11.77 3.97 -5.49
C ASN A 53 -11.06 3.09 -4.43
N LEU A 54 -10.17 2.19 -4.85
CA LEU A 54 -9.40 1.35 -3.93
C LEU A 54 -8.38 2.17 -3.13
N PHE A 55 -7.66 3.09 -3.76
CA PHE A 55 -6.74 3.99 -3.05
C PHE A 55 -7.49 4.93 -2.10
N THR A 56 -8.67 5.42 -2.48
CA THR A 56 -9.52 6.22 -1.58
C THR A 56 -9.98 5.40 -0.36
N GLN A 57 -10.40 4.15 -0.56
CA GLN A 57 -10.78 3.27 0.56
C GLN A 57 -9.59 2.95 1.47
N LEU A 58 -8.40 2.74 0.89
CA LEU A 58 -7.17 2.56 1.67
C LEU A 58 -6.83 3.80 2.49
N LEU A 59 -6.92 4.99 1.90
CA LEU A 59 -6.69 6.25 2.61
C LEU A 59 -7.66 6.41 3.79
N ASN A 60 -8.95 6.10 3.58
CA ASN A 60 -9.96 6.15 4.64
C ASN A 60 -9.62 5.18 5.78
N LEU A 61 -9.24 3.93 5.46
CA LEU A 61 -8.81 2.97 6.47
C LEU A 61 -7.60 3.50 7.27
N LEU A 62 -6.59 4.06 6.60
CA LEU A 62 -5.43 4.63 7.30
C LEU A 62 -5.80 5.83 8.19
N ASN A 63 -6.83 6.60 7.81
CA ASN A 63 -7.33 7.71 8.62
C ASN A 63 -8.06 7.25 9.89
N GLU A 64 -8.56 6.01 9.93
CA GLU A 64 -9.14 5.41 11.13
C GLU A 64 -8.07 4.92 12.12
N LEU A 65 -6.82 4.73 11.67
CA LEU A 65 -5.71 4.26 12.52
C LEU A 65 -5.09 5.41 13.32
N ALA A 66 -4.45 5.03 14.43
CA ALA A 66 -3.66 5.97 15.24
C ALA A 66 -2.56 6.63 14.37
N PRO A 67 -2.28 7.92 14.59
CA PRO A 67 -1.26 8.64 13.81
C PRO A 67 0.14 8.08 14.09
N SER A 68 0.91 7.86 13.02
CA SER A 68 2.32 7.47 13.07
C SER A 68 3.12 8.12 11.94
N PRO A 69 4.44 8.27 12.08
CA PRO A 69 5.29 8.79 11.00
C PRO A 69 5.14 8.00 9.69
N GLU A 70 5.18 6.67 9.77
CA GLU A 70 5.05 5.76 8.62
C GLU A 70 3.65 5.85 8.01
N GLY A 71 2.61 5.86 8.86
CA GLY A 71 1.23 6.00 8.42
C GLY A 71 0.96 7.35 7.74
N ASN A 72 1.53 8.44 8.27
CA ASN A 72 1.39 9.78 7.69
C ASN A 72 2.09 9.89 6.33
N PHE A 73 3.29 9.34 6.20
CA PHE A 73 3.99 9.29 4.93
C PHE A 73 3.21 8.46 3.89
N LEU A 74 2.70 7.30 4.29
CA LEU A 74 1.87 6.43 3.44
C LEU A 74 0.60 7.15 2.97
N LYS A 75 -0.09 7.87 3.86
CA LYS A 75 -1.25 8.71 3.50
C LYS A 75 -0.91 9.76 2.45
N GLN A 76 0.23 10.43 2.55
CA GLN A 76 0.65 11.43 1.55
C GLN A 76 0.94 10.81 0.19
N LEU A 77 1.56 9.63 0.16
CA LEU A 77 1.81 8.90 -1.09
C LEU A 77 0.49 8.47 -1.74
N ILE A 78 -0.43 7.90 -0.96
CA ILE A 78 -1.77 7.53 -1.46
C ILE A 78 -2.51 8.75 -1.99
N GLN A 79 -2.48 9.88 -1.28
CA GLN A 79 -3.12 11.11 -1.75
C GLN A 79 -2.53 11.59 -3.07
N SER A 80 -1.21 11.48 -3.24
CA SER A 80 -0.53 11.83 -4.50
C SER A 80 -0.95 10.92 -5.65
N ILE A 81 -1.11 9.61 -5.39
CA ILE A 81 -1.64 8.64 -6.37
C ILE A 81 -3.09 8.98 -6.74
N ILE A 82 -3.95 9.26 -5.75
CA ILE A 82 -5.35 9.65 -5.98
C ILE A 82 -5.41 10.89 -6.86
N ASN A 83 -4.65 11.94 -6.54
CA ASN A 83 -4.63 13.19 -7.30
C ASN A 83 -4.19 12.96 -8.75
N LEU A 84 -3.22 12.07 -8.98
CA LEU A 84 -2.80 11.71 -10.34
C LEU A 84 -3.91 10.95 -11.09
N LEU A 85 -4.54 9.97 -10.44
CA LEU A 85 -5.61 9.15 -11.02
C LEU A 85 -6.92 9.92 -11.25
N GLN A 86 -7.12 11.08 -10.64
CA GLN A 86 -8.25 11.96 -10.92
C GLN A 86 -8.20 12.55 -12.34
N SER A 87 -7.00 12.69 -12.92
CA SER A 87 -6.85 13.08 -14.32
C SER A 87 -7.40 11.98 -15.24
N PRO A 88 -8.13 12.33 -16.31
CA PRO A 88 -8.60 11.33 -17.29
C PRO A 88 -7.43 10.61 -17.98
N ASN A 89 -6.29 11.31 -18.14
CA ASN A 89 -5.07 10.76 -18.74
C ASN A 89 -3.91 10.93 -17.74
N PRO A 90 -3.76 10.03 -16.74
CA PRO A 90 -2.68 10.10 -15.77
C PRO A 90 -1.32 9.81 -16.43
N ASN A 91 -0.27 10.49 -15.98
CA ASN A 91 1.09 10.20 -16.41
C ASN A 91 1.55 8.84 -15.83
N LEU A 92 1.68 7.83 -16.69
CA LEU A 92 2.02 6.46 -16.26
C LEU A 92 3.42 6.37 -15.63
N SER A 93 4.40 7.13 -16.11
CA SER A 93 5.74 7.15 -15.52
C SER A 93 5.71 7.71 -14.10
N GLN A 94 4.94 8.79 -13.90
CA GLN A 94 4.74 9.36 -12.57
C GLN A 94 3.97 8.40 -11.65
N LEU A 95 2.96 7.70 -12.17
CA LEU A 95 2.21 6.70 -11.42
C LEU A 95 3.13 5.56 -10.96
N LEU A 96 3.98 5.04 -11.85
CA LEU A 96 4.95 4.00 -11.51
C LEU A 96 5.91 4.45 -10.41
N SER A 97 6.46 5.67 -10.50
CA SER A 97 7.33 6.23 -9.45
C SER A 97 6.60 6.37 -8.11
N LEU A 98 5.34 6.77 -8.12
CA LEU A 98 4.53 6.88 -6.89
C LEU A 98 4.21 5.50 -6.31
N LEU A 99 3.88 4.51 -7.14
CA LEU A 99 3.62 3.13 -6.71
C LEU A 99 4.87 2.49 -6.09
N GLN A 100 6.05 2.70 -6.68
CA GLN A 100 7.32 2.21 -6.10
C GLN A 100 7.60 2.82 -4.73
N GLN A 101 7.35 4.13 -4.55
CA GLN A 101 7.47 4.78 -3.24
C GLN A 101 6.43 4.25 -2.25
N PHE A 102 5.19 4.03 -2.70
CA PHE A 102 4.13 3.44 -1.90
C PHE A 102 4.51 2.04 -1.41
N TYR A 103 5.04 1.17 -2.27
CA TYR A 103 5.51 -0.16 -1.87
C TYR A 103 6.67 -0.11 -0.88
N SER A 104 7.62 0.81 -1.10
CA SER A 104 8.74 1.01 -0.19
C SER A 104 8.29 1.52 1.19
N ALA A 105 7.20 2.29 1.26
CA ALA A 105 6.61 2.80 2.49
C ALA A 105 5.70 1.78 3.20
N LEU A 106 5.14 0.80 2.48
CA LEU A 106 4.29 -0.24 3.07
C LEU A 106 5.06 -1.14 4.03
N ALA A 107 6.30 -1.53 3.69
CA ALA A 107 7.11 -2.38 4.55
C ALA A 107 7.31 -1.78 5.96
N PRO A 108 7.88 -0.57 6.14
CA PRO A 108 8.05 0.03 7.47
C PRO A 108 6.72 0.30 8.17
N PHE A 109 5.65 0.60 7.43
CA PHE A 109 4.31 0.71 7.99
C PHE A 109 3.80 -0.62 8.57
N PHE A 110 3.98 -1.75 7.88
CA PHE A 110 3.57 -3.05 8.41
C PHE A 110 4.32 -3.43 9.68
N PHE A 111 5.60 -3.08 9.76
CA PHE A 111 6.39 -3.27 10.99
C PHE A 111 5.95 -2.37 12.15
N SER A 112 5.31 -1.22 11.89
CA SER A 112 4.81 -0.35 12.96
C SER A 112 3.44 -0.77 13.51
N LEU A 113 2.71 -1.65 12.80
CA LEU A 113 1.43 -2.21 13.26
C LEU A 113 1.63 -3.17 14.44
N ILE A 114 0.77 -3.06 15.46
CA ILE A 114 0.67 -4.02 16.56
C ILE A 114 -0.14 -5.23 16.09
N ILE A 115 0.55 -6.20 15.48
CA ILE A 115 -0.02 -7.44 14.91
C ILE A 115 0.84 -8.64 15.23
N ASP A 116 0.26 -9.84 15.10
CA ASP A 116 1.00 -11.09 15.26
C ASP A 116 1.94 -11.38 14.06
N PRO A 117 2.97 -12.22 14.23
CA PRO A 117 3.93 -12.52 13.18
C PRO A 117 3.33 -13.16 11.91
N ALA A 118 2.26 -13.95 12.01
CA ALA A 118 1.65 -14.57 10.83
C ALA A 118 0.87 -13.54 10.01
N SER A 119 0.18 -12.61 10.67
CA SER A 119 -0.44 -11.45 10.02
C SER A 119 0.60 -10.58 9.31
N LEU A 120 1.75 -10.32 9.94
CA LEU A 120 2.83 -9.57 9.32
C LEU A 120 3.37 -10.28 8.07
N GLN A 121 3.63 -11.59 8.15
CA GLN A 121 4.10 -12.37 7.00
C GLN A 121 3.11 -12.33 5.84
N LEU A 122 1.80 -12.40 6.12
CA LEU A 122 0.76 -12.29 5.10
C LEU A 122 0.81 -10.92 4.41
N LEU A 123 0.93 -9.82 5.17
CA LEU A 123 1.05 -8.48 4.60
C LEU A 123 2.30 -8.32 3.73
N LEU A 124 3.44 -8.87 4.16
CA LEU A 124 4.67 -8.85 3.38
C LEU A 124 4.55 -9.66 2.08
N ASN A 125 3.85 -10.80 2.10
CA ASN A 125 3.56 -11.57 0.88
C ASN A 125 2.66 -10.78 -0.09
N LEU A 126 1.66 -10.06 0.43
CA LEU A 126 0.82 -9.18 -0.39
C LEU A 126 1.62 -8.03 -0.99
N LEU A 127 2.60 -7.48 -0.27
CA LEU A 127 3.51 -6.47 -0.80
C LEU A 127 4.32 -7.01 -1.99
N THR A 128 4.86 -8.22 -1.90
CA THR A 128 5.57 -8.85 -3.03
C THR A 128 4.66 -9.02 -4.24
N GLN A 129 3.41 -9.40 -4.04
CA GLN A 129 2.44 -9.52 -5.13
C GLN A 129 2.04 -8.17 -5.74
N LEU A 130 1.92 -7.11 -4.93
CA LEU A 130 1.68 -5.75 -5.42
C LEU A 130 2.81 -5.27 -6.33
N ILE A 131 4.06 -5.54 -5.94
CA ILE A 131 5.24 -5.24 -6.77
C ILE A 131 5.20 -6.03 -8.08
N GLY A 132 4.91 -7.32 -8.02
CA GLY A 132 4.81 -8.17 -9.22
C GLY A 132 3.65 -7.82 -10.15
N ALA A 133 2.61 -7.14 -9.65
CA ALA A 133 1.48 -6.66 -10.46
C ALA A 133 1.82 -5.41 -11.29
N THR A 134 2.88 -4.68 -10.93
CA THR A 134 3.34 -3.51 -11.69
C THR A 134 4.33 -3.90 -12.81
N PRO A 135 4.18 -3.34 -14.03
CA PRO A 135 5.17 -3.52 -15.08
C PRO A 135 6.55 -2.98 -14.63
N GLY A 136 7.58 -3.83 -14.64
CA GLY A 136 8.94 -3.49 -14.22
C GLY A 136 9.30 -3.81 -12.77
N GLY A 137 8.43 -4.54 -12.05
CA GLY A 137 8.73 -5.18 -10.76
C GLY A 137 9.39 -6.54 -10.87
#